data_AF-C6CD57-F1
#
_entry.id   AF-C6CD57-F1
#
_cell.length_a   1.000
_cell.length_b   1.000
_cell.length_c   1.000
_cell.angle_alpha   90.00
_cell.angle_beta   90.00
_cell.angle_gamma   90.00
#
_symmetry.space_group_name_H-M   'P 1'
#
loop_
_entity.id
_entity.type
_entity.pdbx_description
1 polymer ?
#
loop_
_entity_poly.entity_id
_entity_poly.type
_entity_poly.pdbx_seq_one_letter_code
_entity_poly.pdbx_strand_id
1 'polypeptide(L)'
;MHITENDHITHLGVRSSYPDHYAPELLEALPRSRGRDLIGVDGASLPFSGYDLWTGFELSWLNHKGKPLVGIAEFTIPASSENLIESKSFKLYLNSFNQTRFRDAGEVHATLIKDLSAAANGDVGVTLYPGLAGYPAGTDALPGINIDELDIDVNNYDFNPDYLQHAIAEKAPLVAETLCSNLLKSNCLVTHQPDWGSVLIRYEGRQIDREALLRYLISFRQHNEFHEQCVERIFSDIKCYCQPEKLSVFARYTRRGGLDINPFRSDFETTAAVGRLVRQ
;
A
#
# COMPACT_ATOMS: atom_id res chain seq x y z
N MET A 1 1.59 2.38 -19.05
CA MET A 1 2.96 2.82 -18.73
C MET A 1 3.92 2.05 -19.62
N HIS A 2 4.76 2.72 -20.39
CA HIS A 2 5.97 2.09 -20.93
C HIS A 2 7.09 2.39 -19.93
N ILE A 3 7.60 1.36 -19.27
CA ILE A 3 8.91 1.44 -18.60
C ILE A 3 9.88 1.85 -19.71
N THR A 4 10.52 3.02 -19.58
CA THR A 4 11.51 3.47 -20.57
C THR A 4 12.89 2.93 -20.19
N GLU A 5 13.80 2.79 -21.17
CA GLU A 5 15.18 2.30 -20.94
C GLU A 5 15.96 3.11 -19.88
N ASN A 6 15.49 4.28 -19.48
CA ASN A 6 16.08 5.11 -18.42
C ASN A 6 15.59 4.77 -17.00
N ASP A 7 14.66 3.82 -16.84
CA ASP A 7 14.24 3.33 -15.53
C ASP A 7 15.13 2.15 -15.11
N HIS A 8 16.20 2.43 -14.38
CA HIS A 8 17.09 1.41 -13.82
C HIS A 8 16.44 0.65 -12.64
N ILE A 9 15.32 -0.05 -12.89
CA ILE A 9 14.82 -1.09 -11.96
C ILE A 9 15.69 -2.31 -12.20
N THR A 10 16.72 -2.47 -11.39
CA THR A 10 17.84 -3.38 -11.67
C THR A 10 17.48 -4.80 -11.25
N HIS A 11 16.64 -4.94 -10.23
CA HIS A 11 16.38 -6.23 -9.63
C HIS A 11 15.13 -6.94 -10.15
N LEU A 12 14.14 -6.28 -10.76
CA LEU A 12 12.95 -6.98 -11.28
C LEU A 12 13.23 -7.78 -12.56
N GLY A 13 12.57 -8.95 -12.70
CA GLY A 13 12.73 -9.84 -13.85
C GLY A 13 14.06 -10.64 -13.90
N VAL A 14 15.06 -10.27 -13.11
CA VAL A 14 16.37 -10.94 -13.05
C VAL A 14 16.43 -11.99 -11.93
N ARG A 15 17.15 -13.09 -12.19
CA ARG A 15 17.47 -14.15 -11.19
C ARG A 15 18.45 -13.57 -10.16
N SER A 16 17.93 -13.10 -9.03
CA SER A 16 18.74 -12.44 -7.99
C SER A 16 19.51 -13.45 -7.15
N SER A 17 20.80 -13.20 -6.92
CA SER A 17 21.55 -13.83 -5.82
C SER A 17 21.14 -13.17 -4.50
N TYR A 18 20.89 -13.96 -3.46
CA TYR A 18 20.58 -13.42 -2.14
C TYR A 18 21.86 -12.88 -1.50
N PRO A 19 21.84 -11.65 -0.94
CA PRO A 19 23.00 -11.11 -0.23
C PRO A 19 23.28 -11.94 1.02
N ASP A 20 24.57 -12.19 1.29
CA ASP A 20 25.08 -12.87 2.48
C ASP A 20 25.72 -11.89 3.49
N HIS A 21 25.64 -10.59 3.19
CA HIS A 21 26.10 -9.48 4.01
C HIS A 21 25.11 -8.33 3.90
N TYR A 22 25.14 -7.43 4.88
CA TYR A 22 24.34 -6.22 4.91
C TYR A 22 24.60 -5.32 3.69
N ALA A 23 23.53 -4.92 2.99
CA ALA A 23 23.59 -4.23 1.70
C ALA A 23 22.45 -3.20 1.54
N PRO A 24 22.57 -1.99 2.14
CA PRO A 24 21.57 -0.92 2.02
C PRO A 24 21.44 -0.36 0.60
N GLU A 25 22.48 -0.46 -0.22
CA GLU A 25 22.50 -0.05 -1.62
C GLU A 25 21.52 -0.81 -2.52
N LEU A 26 20.94 -1.92 -2.02
CA LEU A 26 19.89 -2.67 -2.73
C LEU A 26 18.54 -1.97 -2.74
N LEU A 27 18.32 -0.95 -1.89
CA LEU A 27 17.07 -0.21 -1.86
C LEU A 27 16.91 0.63 -3.13
N GLU A 28 15.86 0.34 -3.90
CA GLU A 28 15.46 1.12 -5.06
C GLU A 28 14.31 2.05 -4.67
N ALA A 29 14.55 3.36 -4.82
CA ALA A 29 13.57 4.41 -4.56
C ALA A 29 12.92 4.86 -5.87
N LEU A 30 11.60 5.01 -5.87
CA LEU A 30 10.82 5.47 -7.03
C LEU A 30 10.09 6.76 -6.67
N PRO A 31 10.24 7.86 -7.45
CA PRO A 31 9.54 9.11 -7.16
C PRO A 31 8.02 8.94 -7.22
N ARG A 32 7.33 9.42 -6.19
CA ARG A 32 5.84 9.38 -6.14
C ARG A 32 5.21 10.23 -7.24
N SER A 33 5.89 11.29 -7.67
CA SER A 33 5.45 12.20 -8.74
C SER A 33 5.06 11.43 -10.01
N ARG A 34 5.78 10.36 -10.36
CA ARG A 34 5.47 9.54 -11.55
C ARG A 34 4.04 9.02 -11.61
N GLY A 35 3.49 8.61 -10.46
CA GLY A 35 2.10 8.17 -10.37
C GLY A 35 1.14 9.35 -10.22
N ARG A 36 1.52 10.35 -9.43
CA ARG A 36 0.70 11.52 -9.12
C ARG A 36 0.42 12.40 -10.33
N ASP A 37 1.40 12.58 -11.21
CA ASP A 37 1.26 13.35 -12.45
C ASP A 37 0.16 12.76 -13.36
N LEU A 38 -0.02 11.43 -13.35
CA LEU A 38 -1.03 10.73 -14.15
C LEU A 38 -2.46 10.93 -13.64
N ILE A 39 -2.62 11.34 -12.38
CA ILE A 39 -3.91 11.61 -11.74
C ILE A 39 -4.08 13.09 -11.39
N GLY A 40 -3.19 13.96 -11.89
CA GLY A 40 -3.26 15.41 -11.65
C GLY A 40 -3.04 15.82 -10.20
N VAL A 41 -2.35 15.00 -9.40
CA VAL A 41 -2.03 15.32 -8.01
C VAL A 41 -0.70 16.07 -7.95
N ASP A 42 -0.70 17.27 -7.36
CA ASP A 42 0.52 18.04 -7.11
C ASP A 42 1.21 17.54 -5.82
N GLY A 43 2.45 17.08 -5.94
CA GLY A 43 3.26 16.64 -4.80
C GLY A 43 3.54 17.75 -3.77
N ALA A 44 3.52 19.03 -4.17
CA ALA A 44 3.69 20.16 -3.27
C ALA A 44 2.42 20.53 -2.50
N SER A 45 1.25 20.09 -2.98
CA SER A 45 -0.06 20.38 -2.38
C SER A 45 -0.95 19.15 -2.44
N LEU A 46 -0.60 18.14 -1.64
CA LEU A 46 -1.33 16.88 -1.63
C LEU A 46 -2.78 17.10 -1.14
N PRO A 47 -3.79 16.55 -1.84
CA PRO A 47 -5.19 16.64 -1.42
C PRO A 47 -5.51 15.69 -0.26
N PHE A 48 -4.51 14.96 0.23
CA PHE A 48 -4.60 13.98 1.31
C PHE A 48 -3.35 14.03 2.18
N SER A 49 -3.51 13.59 3.41
CA SER A 49 -2.45 13.08 4.27
C SER A 49 -2.47 11.55 4.27
N GLY A 50 -1.47 10.90 4.87
CA GLY A 50 -1.48 9.46 5.06
C GLY A 50 -0.10 8.82 5.00
N TYR A 51 -0.07 7.51 4.77
CA TYR A 51 1.13 6.70 4.78
C TYR A 51 0.94 5.39 4.01
N ASP A 52 2.04 4.75 3.66
CA ASP A 52 2.09 3.37 3.23
C ASP A 52 2.55 2.53 4.42
N LEU A 53 1.66 1.69 4.95
CA LEU A 53 1.98 0.77 6.03
C LEU A 53 2.45 -0.55 5.42
N TRP A 54 3.70 -0.93 5.67
CA TRP A 54 4.27 -2.19 5.24
C TRP A 54 4.42 -3.15 6.41
N THR A 55 4.22 -4.43 6.17
CA THR A 55 4.54 -5.47 7.15
C THR A 55 5.59 -6.42 6.59
N GLY A 56 6.77 -6.45 7.20
CA GLY A 56 7.84 -7.41 6.92
C GLY A 56 7.72 -8.62 7.84
N PHE A 57 7.18 -9.73 7.33
CA PHE A 57 6.93 -10.93 8.12
C PHE A 57 8.12 -11.89 8.21
N GLU A 58 9.11 -11.70 7.35
CA GLU A 58 10.27 -12.59 7.19
C GLU A 58 11.58 -11.92 7.68
N LEU A 59 11.50 -10.98 8.63
CA LEU A 59 12.69 -10.31 9.15
C LEU A 59 13.50 -11.25 10.04
N SER A 60 14.78 -11.45 9.70
CA SER A 60 15.73 -12.26 10.48
C SER A 60 17.13 -11.66 10.45
N TRP A 61 17.90 -11.89 11.51
CA TRP A 61 19.28 -11.43 11.63
C TRP A 61 20.07 -12.31 12.62
N LEU A 62 21.39 -12.12 12.71
CA LEU A 62 22.21 -12.80 13.71
C LEU A 62 22.47 -11.91 14.92
N ASN A 63 22.45 -12.46 16.12
CA ASN A 63 22.99 -11.75 17.28
C ASN A 63 24.54 -11.71 17.24
N HIS A 64 25.16 -10.99 18.17
CA HIS A 64 26.63 -10.88 18.25
C HIS A 64 27.37 -12.24 18.31
N LYS A 65 26.73 -13.32 18.76
CA LYS A 65 27.30 -14.68 18.80
C LYS A 65 27.02 -15.51 17.54
N GLY A 66 26.25 -14.99 16.58
CA GLY A 66 25.92 -15.69 15.34
C GLY A 66 24.68 -16.57 15.43
N LYS A 67 23.91 -16.47 16.52
CA LYS A 67 22.63 -17.16 16.63
C LYS A 67 21.56 -16.39 15.84
N PRO A 68 20.82 -17.06 14.94
CA PRO A 68 19.68 -16.44 14.26
C PRO A 68 18.59 -16.00 15.24
N LEU A 69 18.05 -14.82 14.97
CA LEU A 69 16.89 -14.22 15.61
C LEU A 69 15.85 -13.90 14.52
N VAL A 70 14.59 -13.84 14.91
CA VAL A 70 13.47 -13.52 14.03
C VAL A 70 12.67 -12.36 14.62
N GLY A 71 11.97 -11.64 13.76
CA GLY A 71 10.99 -10.64 14.17
C GLY A 71 9.99 -10.35 13.06
N ILE A 72 8.97 -9.58 13.42
CA ILE A 72 8.11 -8.90 12.45
C ILE A 72 8.40 -7.42 12.59
N ALA A 73 8.38 -6.68 11.49
CA ALA A 73 8.47 -5.23 11.51
C ALA A 73 7.32 -4.61 10.74
N GLU A 74 6.73 -3.56 11.30
CA GLU A 74 5.83 -2.66 10.60
C GLU A 74 6.58 -1.39 10.24
N PHE A 75 6.42 -0.93 9.00
CA PHE A 75 7.06 0.28 8.49
C PHE A 75 6.00 1.27 8.03
N THR A 76 6.09 2.50 8.48
CA THR A 76 5.18 3.59 8.09
C THR A 76 5.95 4.57 7.24
N ILE A 77 5.76 4.51 5.93
CA ILE A 77 6.38 5.45 4.98
C ILE A 77 5.37 6.59 4.74
N PRO A 78 5.66 7.84 5.11
CA PRO A 78 4.72 8.94 4.93
C PRO A 78 4.32 9.12 3.46
N ALA A 79 3.04 9.41 3.19
CA ALA A 79 2.60 9.75 1.84
C ALA A 79 3.25 11.05 1.34
N SER A 80 3.77 11.88 2.24
CA SER A 80 4.56 13.09 1.94
C SER A 80 6.02 12.82 1.57
N SER A 81 6.53 11.59 1.69
CA SER A 81 7.90 11.27 1.26
C SER A 81 8.07 11.50 -0.24
N GLU A 82 9.27 11.87 -0.68
CA GLU A 82 9.52 12.09 -2.12
C GLU A 82 9.37 10.78 -2.91
N ASN A 83 9.87 9.69 -2.33
CA ASN A 83 9.92 8.38 -2.97
C ASN A 83 9.07 7.35 -2.22
N LEU A 84 8.50 6.42 -3.00
CA LEU A 84 8.13 5.09 -2.51
C LEU A 84 9.33 4.15 -2.66
N ILE A 85 9.33 3.02 -1.94
CA ILE A 85 10.39 2.01 -2.01
C ILE A 85 9.87 0.80 -2.79
N GLU A 86 10.64 0.35 -3.78
CA GLU A 86 10.23 -0.79 -4.60
C GLU A 86 10.27 -2.11 -3.79
N SER A 87 9.17 -2.86 -3.83
CA SER A 87 8.93 -4.05 -3.00
C SER A 87 10.00 -5.16 -3.08
N LYS A 88 10.52 -5.48 -4.27
CA LYS A 88 11.55 -6.51 -4.46
C LYS A 88 12.90 -6.03 -3.92
N SER A 89 13.25 -4.79 -4.16
CA SER A 89 14.45 -4.13 -3.64
C SER A 89 14.43 -4.13 -2.10
N PHE A 90 13.27 -3.81 -1.50
CA PHE A 90 13.06 -3.82 -0.06
C PHE A 90 13.19 -5.25 0.50
N LYS A 91 12.62 -6.25 -0.18
CA LYS A 91 12.82 -7.66 0.18
C LYS A 91 14.30 -8.06 0.18
N LEU A 92 15.05 -7.68 -0.84
CA LEU A 92 16.47 -8.02 -0.96
C LEU A 92 17.29 -7.33 0.13
N TYR A 93 16.97 -6.06 0.42
CA TYR A 93 17.52 -5.32 1.56
C TYR A 93 17.28 -6.04 2.89
N LEU A 94 16.03 -6.44 3.20
CA LEU A 94 15.75 -7.18 4.44
C LEU A 94 16.47 -8.53 4.48
N ASN A 95 16.61 -9.24 3.36
CA ASN A 95 17.37 -10.49 3.31
C ASN A 95 18.87 -10.31 3.58
N SER A 96 19.42 -9.11 3.33
CA SER A 96 20.81 -8.78 3.66
C SER A 96 21.09 -8.83 5.17
N PHE A 97 20.05 -8.79 6.01
CA PHE A 97 20.16 -8.89 7.46
C PHE A 97 20.38 -10.34 7.91
N ASN A 98 19.93 -11.34 7.13
CA ASN A 98 19.85 -12.74 7.55
C ASN A 98 21.19 -13.30 8.07
N GLN A 99 22.29 -12.92 7.43
CA GLN A 99 23.65 -13.35 7.79
C GLN A 99 24.48 -12.25 8.47
N THR A 100 23.84 -11.12 8.80
CA THR A 100 24.47 -9.96 9.42
C THR A 100 24.35 -10.02 10.93
N ARG A 101 25.47 -9.78 11.64
CA ARG A 101 25.50 -9.71 13.10
C ARG A 101 25.15 -8.30 13.58
N PHE A 102 24.13 -8.21 14.42
CA PHE A 102 23.79 -7.01 15.18
C PHE A 102 24.03 -7.25 16.68
N ARG A 103 24.38 -6.18 17.39
CA ARG A 103 24.57 -6.14 18.84
C ARG A 103 23.28 -6.54 19.55
N ASP A 104 22.16 -5.94 19.15
CA ASP A 104 20.83 -6.12 19.73
C ASP A 104 19.72 -5.69 18.74
N ALA A 105 18.45 -5.85 19.13
CA ALA A 105 17.30 -5.46 18.30
C ALA A 105 17.17 -3.93 18.13
N GLY A 106 17.73 -3.13 19.04
CA GLY A 106 17.72 -1.67 18.92
C GLY A 106 18.62 -1.19 17.79
N GLU A 107 19.75 -1.87 17.55
CA GLU A 107 20.61 -1.59 16.40
C GLU A 107 19.91 -1.93 15.07
N VAL A 108 19.19 -3.05 15.01
CA VAL A 108 18.37 -3.42 13.83
C VAL A 108 17.32 -2.35 13.56
N HIS A 109 16.58 -1.93 14.60
CA HIS A 109 15.55 -0.88 14.51
C HIS A 109 16.13 0.46 14.00
N ALA A 110 17.24 0.92 14.56
CA ALA A 110 17.89 2.16 14.15
C ALA A 110 18.42 2.10 12.70
N THR A 111 18.95 0.95 12.29
CA THR A 111 19.41 0.70 10.92
C THR A 111 18.24 0.81 9.94
N LEU A 112 17.15 0.06 10.19
CA LEU A 112 15.94 0.11 9.37
C LEU A 112 15.40 1.53 9.20
N ILE A 113 15.30 2.33 10.27
CA ILE A 113 14.86 3.73 10.18
C ILE A 113 15.79 4.53 9.28
N LYS A 114 17.11 4.45 9.53
CA LYS A 114 18.10 5.26 8.83
C LYS A 114 18.04 5.03 7.32
N ASP A 115 18.12 3.77 6.89
CA ASP A 115 18.30 3.47 5.47
C ASP A 115 16.98 3.62 4.69
N LEU A 116 15.85 3.26 5.30
CA LEU A 116 14.54 3.46 4.67
C LEU A 116 14.16 4.95 4.62
N SER A 117 14.49 5.74 5.63
CA SER A 117 14.28 7.20 5.57
C SER A 117 15.13 7.86 4.49
N ALA A 118 16.37 7.39 4.32
CA ALA A 118 17.25 7.86 3.26
C ALA A 118 16.68 7.50 1.86
N ALA A 119 16.22 6.27 1.66
CA ALA A 119 15.64 5.83 0.39
C ALA A 119 14.32 6.56 0.07
N ALA A 120 13.41 6.68 1.04
CA ALA A 120 12.14 7.36 0.86
C ALA A 120 12.29 8.89 0.70
N ASN A 121 13.41 9.45 1.15
CA ASN A 121 13.56 10.87 1.44
C ASN A 121 12.36 11.39 2.25
N GLY A 122 12.20 10.84 3.45
CA GLY A 122 11.11 11.14 4.37
C GLY A 122 11.25 10.36 5.68
N ASP A 123 10.54 10.78 6.72
CA ASP A 123 10.67 10.21 8.07
C ASP A 123 9.94 8.86 8.17
N VAL A 124 10.64 7.76 7.93
CA VAL A 124 10.06 6.41 8.00
C VAL A 124 9.97 5.95 9.45
N GLY A 125 8.75 5.60 9.88
CA GLY A 125 8.50 4.96 11.17
C GLY A 125 8.75 3.45 11.11
N VAL A 126 9.29 2.87 12.18
CA VAL A 126 9.49 1.42 12.31
C VAL A 126 9.00 0.95 13.67
N THR A 127 8.13 -0.05 13.69
CA THR A 127 7.79 -0.82 14.89
C THR A 127 8.35 -2.22 14.74
N LEU A 128 9.24 -2.63 15.66
CA LEU A 128 9.88 -3.94 15.63
C LEU A 128 9.31 -4.84 16.71
N TYR A 129 9.02 -6.09 16.36
CA TYR A 129 8.53 -7.16 17.24
C TYR A 129 9.55 -8.31 17.32
N PRO A 130 10.63 -8.18 18.13
CA PRO A 130 11.66 -9.21 18.24
C PRO A 130 11.11 -10.50 18.86
N GLY A 131 11.48 -11.64 18.30
CA GLY A 131 10.98 -12.94 18.78
C GLY A 131 9.47 -13.12 18.62
N LEU A 132 8.83 -12.32 17.77
CA LEU A 132 7.39 -12.32 17.49
C LEU A 132 6.52 -11.88 18.68
N ALA A 133 7.13 -11.48 19.80
CA ALA A 133 6.40 -11.05 20.98
C ALA A 133 5.71 -9.70 20.73
N GLY A 134 4.43 -9.61 21.08
CA GLY A 134 3.63 -8.39 20.96
C GLY A 134 3.01 -8.13 19.59
N TYR A 135 3.34 -8.93 18.56
CA TYR A 135 2.63 -8.84 17.28
C TYR A 135 1.24 -9.47 17.40
N PRO A 136 0.15 -8.83 16.91
CA PRO A 136 -1.21 -9.35 17.03
C PRO A 136 -1.36 -10.76 16.42
N ALA A 137 -1.89 -11.70 17.21
CA ALA A 137 -2.11 -13.08 16.74
C ALA A 137 -3.35 -13.21 15.84
N GLY A 138 -4.35 -12.33 16.02
CA GLY A 138 -5.62 -12.36 15.32
C GLY A 138 -5.58 -11.73 13.92
N THR A 139 -6.73 -11.82 13.25
CA THR A 139 -7.04 -11.06 12.04
C THR A 139 -8.30 -10.25 12.27
N ASP A 140 -8.34 -9.06 11.72
CA ASP A 140 -9.49 -8.17 11.77
C ASP A 140 -10.47 -8.46 10.62
N ALA A 141 -11.70 -7.99 10.79
CA ALA A 141 -12.67 -7.83 9.72
C ALA A 141 -12.68 -6.37 9.26
N LEU A 142 -12.99 -6.13 7.98
CA LEU A 142 -13.24 -4.78 7.51
C LEU A 142 -14.51 -4.23 8.17
N PRO A 143 -14.47 -3.01 8.74
CA PRO A 143 -15.67 -2.38 9.26
C PRO A 143 -16.56 -1.86 8.12
N GLY A 144 -17.79 -1.46 8.48
CA GLY A 144 -18.72 -0.84 7.54
C GLY A 144 -19.56 -1.83 6.74
N ILE A 145 -20.12 -1.34 5.64
CA ILE A 145 -21.02 -2.09 4.75
C ILE A 145 -20.19 -2.70 3.63
N ASN A 146 -20.14 -4.03 3.58
CA ASN A 146 -19.55 -4.75 2.47
C ASN A 146 -20.48 -4.64 1.25
N ILE A 147 -19.93 -4.17 0.12
CA ILE A 147 -20.67 -3.99 -1.14
C ILE A 147 -20.51 -5.15 -2.15
N ASP A 148 -19.75 -6.19 -1.80
CA ASP A 148 -19.37 -7.31 -2.69
C ASP A 148 -20.57 -8.20 -3.09
N GLU A 149 -21.62 -8.27 -2.27
CA GLU A 149 -22.78 -9.15 -2.46
C GLU A 149 -23.87 -8.55 -3.38
N LEU A 150 -23.59 -7.42 -4.04
CA LEU A 150 -24.50 -6.84 -5.02
C LEU A 150 -24.62 -7.77 -6.24
N ASP A 151 -25.85 -8.13 -6.60
CA ASP A 151 -26.17 -8.96 -7.76
C ASP A 151 -26.14 -8.12 -9.05
N ILE A 152 -24.98 -8.07 -9.71
CA ILE A 152 -24.74 -7.25 -10.90
C ILE A 152 -24.02 -8.04 -12.01
N ASP A 153 -24.36 -7.75 -13.27
CA ASP A 153 -23.61 -8.24 -14.42
C ASP A 153 -22.38 -7.38 -14.69
N VAL A 154 -21.19 -7.99 -14.83
CA VAL A 154 -19.94 -7.30 -15.22
C VAL A 154 -19.34 -7.98 -16.44
N ASN A 155 -19.37 -7.28 -17.56
CA ASN A 155 -18.90 -7.79 -18.86
C ASN A 155 -17.66 -7.06 -19.40
N ASN A 156 -17.20 -6.01 -18.72
CA ASN A 156 -15.98 -5.26 -19.06
C ASN A 156 -15.12 -5.07 -17.81
N TYR A 157 -13.82 -5.35 -17.94
CA TYR A 157 -12.81 -5.26 -16.87
C TYR A 157 -11.69 -4.27 -17.18
N ASP A 158 -11.83 -3.49 -18.25
CA ASP A 158 -10.97 -2.34 -18.53
C ASP A 158 -11.21 -1.28 -17.46
N PHE A 159 -10.13 -0.63 -17.03
CA PHE A 159 -10.21 0.46 -16.08
C PHE A 159 -11.07 1.60 -16.62
N ASN A 160 -12.07 2.02 -15.85
CA ASN A 160 -12.98 3.09 -16.23
C ASN A 160 -13.42 3.92 -15.01
N PRO A 161 -12.90 5.16 -14.84
CA PRO A 161 -13.31 6.05 -13.77
C PRO A 161 -14.73 6.61 -13.98
N ASP A 162 -15.26 6.60 -15.22
CA ASP A 162 -16.54 7.20 -15.56
C ASP A 162 -17.73 6.47 -14.91
N TYR A 163 -17.52 5.25 -14.38
CA TYR A 163 -18.51 4.62 -13.50
C TYR A 163 -18.92 5.53 -12.33
N LEU A 164 -18.03 6.40 -11.87
CA LEU A 164 -18.31 7.35 -10.79
C LEU A 164 -19.05 8.63 -11.24
N GLN A 165 -19.12 8.93 -12.54
CA GLN A 165 -19.75 10.15 -13.06
C GLN A 165 -21.23 10.28 -12.65
N HIS A 166 -21.90 9.15 -12.47
CA HIS A 166 -23.31 9.07 -12.05
C HIS A 166 -23.47 8.42 -10.68
N ALA A 167 -22.40 8.29 -9.90
CA ALA A 167 -22.45 7.67 -8.58
C ALA A 167 -23.18 8.52 -7.53
N ILE A 168 -23.55 9.76 -7.85
CA ILE A 168 -24.36 10.60 -6.95
C ILE A 168 -25.70 10.92 -7.60
N ALA A 169 -26.79 10.41 -7.01
CA ALA A 169 -28.14 10.76 -7.43
C ALA A 169 -28.47 12.23 -7.13
N GLU A 170 -29.33 12.86 -7.95
CA GLU A 170 -29.72 14.27 -7.82
C GLU A 170 -30.26 14.64 -6.42
N LYS A 171 -30.97 13.71 -5.78
CA LYS A 171 -31.54 13.85 -4.43
C LYS A 171 -30.89 12.90 -3.42
N ALA A 172 -29.63 12.53 -3.62
CA ALA A 172 -28.90 11.68 -2.68
C ALA A 172 -28.85 12.33 -1.28
N PRO A 173 -29.19 11.59 -0.20
CA PRO A 173 -29.08 12.13 1.16
C PRO A 173 -27.61 12.37 1.53
N LEU A 174 -27.40 13.26 2.50
CA LEU A 174 -26.10 13.40 3.16
C LEU A 174 -25.93 12.27 4.18
N VAL A 175 -24.78 11.60 4.15
CA VAL A 175 -24.46 10.45 5.00
C VAL A 175 -23.03 10.56 5.52
N ALA A 176 -22.78 9.87 6.63
CA ALA A 176 -21.47 9.49 7.09
C ALA A 176 -21.42 7.97 7.07
N GLU A 177 -20.76 7.37 6.07
CA GLU A 177 -20.72 5.92 5.94
C GLU A 177 -19.31 5.38 5.67
N THR A 178 -19.17 4.10 6.00
CA THR A 178 -17.98 3.31 5.75
C THR A 178 -18.40 2.16 4.86
N LEU A 179 -17.82 2.09 3.66
CA LEU A 179 -18.01 1.01 2.69
C LEU A 179 -16.73 0.20 2.58
N CYS A 180 -16.84 -1.11 2.33
CA CYS A 180 -15.69 -1.95 2.10
C CYS A 180 -15.93 -2.97 0.98
N SER A 181 -14.83 -3.41 0.37
CA SER A 181 -14.85 -4.44 -0.66
C SER A 181 -13.60 -5.33 -0.56
N ASN A 182 -13.76 -6.63 -0.74
CA ASN A 182 -12.66 -7.60 -0.85
C ASN A 182 -12.30 -7.94 -2.30
N LEU A 183 -12.97 -7.30 -3.26
CA LEU A 183 -12.85 -7.60 -4.69
C LEU A 183 -11.80 -6.76 -5.41
N LEU A 184 -11.09 -5.87 -4.70
CA LEU A 184 -10.01 -5.10 -5.28
C LEU A 184 -8.89 -6.04 -5.77
N LYS A 185 -8.67 -6.00 -7.07
CA LYS A 185 -7.57 -6.69 -7.74
C LYS A 185 -7.00 -5.75 -8.78
N SER A 186 -5.68 -5.66 -8.86
CA SER A 186 -4.96 -5.02 -9.96
C SER A 186 -3.87 -5.95 -10.47
N ASN A 187 -2.98 -5.46 -11.33
CA ASN A 187 -1.80 -6.16 -11.77
C ASN A 187 -0.56 -5.32 -11.43
N CYS A 188 0.51 -6.00 -11.03
CA CYS A 188 1.75 -5.33 -10.74
C CYS A 188 2.32 -4.77 -12.04
N LEU A 189 2.63 -3.48 -12.00
CA LEU A 189 3.09 -2.71 -13.15
C LEU A 189 4.29 -3.31 -13.90
N VAL A 190 5.16 -4.02 -13.17
CA VAL A 190 6.41 -4.55 -13.71
C VAL A 190 6.34 -6.04 -14.00
N THR A 191 5.71 -6.84 -13.12
CA THR A 191 5.67 -8.31 -13.27
C THR A 191 4.41 -8.82 -13.95
N HIS A 192 3.38 -7.97 -14.08
CA HIS A 192 2.02 -8.30 -14.50
C HIS A 192 1.34 -9.39 -13.66
N GLN A 193 1.92 -9.76 -12.51
CA GLN A 193 1.31 -10.70 -11.59
C GLN A 193 0.09 -10.05 -10.90
N PRO A 194 -0.93 -10.83 -10.52
CA PRO A 194 -2.15 -10.32 -9.91
C PRO A 194 -1.93 -9.84 -8.48
N ASP A 195 -2.33 -8.60 -8.20
CA ASP A 195 -2.35 -8.01 -6.86
C ASP A 195 -3.75 -8.14 -6.28
N TRP A 196 -3.84 -8.61 -5.03
CA TRP A 196 -5.11 -8.83 -4.34
C TRP A 196 -5.16 -7.94 -3.12
N GLY A 197 -6.29 -7.26 -2.93
CA GLY A 197 -6.49 -6.40 -1.78
C GLY A 197 -7.94 -6.35 -1.33
N SER A 198 -8.11 -5.81 -0.14
CA SER A 198 -9.39 -5.27 0.28
C SER A 198 -9.27 -3.77 0.45
N VAL A 199 -10.35 -3.03 0.23
CA VAL A 199 -10.39 -1.58 0.37
C VAL A 199 -11.49 -1.16 1.33
N LEU A 200 -11.19 -0.16 2.15
CA LEU A 200 -12.07 0.53 3.06
C LEU A 200 -12.19 1.98 2.60
N ILE A 201 -13.41 2.46 2.43
CA ILE A 201 -13.72 3.82 2.02
C ILE A 201 -14.65 4.42 3.08
N ARG A 202 -14.14 5.39 3.83
CA ARG A 202 -14.91 6.14 4.82
C ARG A 202 -15.08 7.57 4.33
N TYR A 203 -16.31 8.06 4.35
CA TYR A 203 -16.57 9.41 3.86
C TYR A 203 -17.77 10.07 4.54
N GLU A 204 -17.81 11.40 4.48
CA GLU A 204 -18.98 12.22 4.81
C GLU A 204 -19.34 13.07 3.58
N GLY A 205 -20.60 13.01 3.14
CA GLY A 205 -21.06 13.70 1.93
C GLY A 205 -22.34 13.11 1.36
N ARG A 206 -22.64 13.42 0.09
CA ARG A 206 -23.78 12.80 -0.62
C ARG A 206 -23.57 11.31 -0.76
N GLN A 207 -24.63 10.52 -0.55
CA GLN A 207 -24.56 9.07 -0.64
C GLN A 207 -24.08 8.60 -2.02
N ILE A 208 -23.05 7.76 -2.03
CA ILE A 208 -22.45 7.16 -3.22
C ILE A 208 -23.24 5.91 -3.58
N ASP A 209 -23.61 5.79 -4.85
CA ASP A 209 -24.23 4.60 -5.41
C ASP A 209 -23.25 3.42 -5.32
N ARG A 210 -23.69 2.36 -4.64
CA ARG A 210 -22.83 1.23 -4.28
C ARG A 210 -22.51 0.36 -5.49
N GLU A 211 -23.42 0.25 -6.46
CA GLU A 211 -23.15 -0.49 -7.70
C GLU A 211 -22.13 0.25 -8.56
N ALA A 212 -22.27 1.57 -8.72
CA ALA A 212 -21.31 2.41 -9.43
C ALA A 212 -19.91 2.31 -8.81
N LEU A 213 -19.83 2.40 -7.47
CA LEU A 213 -18.57 2.23 -6.75
C LEU A 213 -17.99 0.82 -6.92
N LEU A 214 -18.81 -0.23 -6.84
CA LEU A 214 -18.36 -1.60 -7.03
C LEU A 214 -17.82 -1.84 -8.44
N ARG A 215 -18.53 -1.36 -9.48
CA ARG A 215 -18.09 -1.43 -10.88
C ARG A 215 -16.76 -0.70 -11.08
N TYR A 216 -16.61 0.48 -10.49
CA TYR A 216 -15.36 1.22 -10.48
C TYR A 216 -14.21 0.39 -9.86
N LEU A 217 -14.39 -0.18 -8.67
CA LEU A 217 -13.38 -1.01 -8.02
C LEU A 217 -13.05 -2.27 -8.83
N ILE A 218 -14.04 -2.92 -9.44
CA ILE A 218 -13.83 -4.10 -10.31
C ILE A 218 -13.08 -3.71 -11.60
N SER A 219 -13.21 -2.48 -12.09
CA SER A 219 -12.50 -2.02 -13.30
C SER A 219 -10.97 -2.02 -13.14
N PHE A 220 -10.44 -2.04 -11.91
CA PHE A 220 -9.01 -2.20 -11.66
C PHE A 220 -8.48 -3.60 -12.02
N ARG A 221 -9.36 -4.60 -12.24
CA ARG A 221 -9.02 -6.02 -12.33
C ARG A 221 -7.90 -6.34 -13.33
N GLN A 222 -7.84 -5.62 -14.45
CA GLN A 222 -6.79 -5.76 -15.46
C GLN A 222 -5.81 -4.56 -15.50
N HIS A 223 -6.03 -3.56 -14.64
CA HIS A 223 -5.21 -2.35 -14.59
C HIS A 223 -3.83 -2.63 -13.98
N ASN A 224 -2.80 -2.05 -14.59
CA ASN A 224 -1.42 -2.18 -14.14
C ASN A 224 -1.03 -0.94 -13.34
N GLU A 225 -0.80 -1.08 -12.03
CA GLU A 225 -0.49 0.05 -11.15
C GLU A 225 0.18 -0.44 -9.86
N PHE A 226 0.97 0.40 -9.19
CA PHE A 226 1.44 0.09 -7.84
C PHE A 226 0.31 0.23 -6.81
N HIS A 227 0.43 -0.44 -5.67
CA HIS A 227 -0.61 -0.43 -4.62
C HIS A 227 -0.89 0.99 -4.14
N GLU A 228 0.16 1.76 -3.88
CA GLU A 228 0.12 3.15 -3.43
C GLU A 228 -0.60 4.04 -4.43
N GLN A 229 -0.26 3.90 -5.71
CA GLN A 229 -0.85 4.66 -6.81
C GLN A 229 -2.32 4.32 -7.02
N CYS A 230 -2.69 3.04 -6.91
CA CYS A 230 -4.09 2.61 -6.98
C CYS A 230 -4.94 3.26 -5.89
N VAL A 231 -4.44 3.36 -4.64
CA VAL A 231 -5.17 4.04 -3.56
C VAL A 231 -5.23 5.55 -3.77
N GLU A 232 -4.15 6.19 -4.22
CA GLU A 232 -4.17 7.62 -4.56
C GLU A 232 -5.17 7.92 -5.70
N ARG A 233 -5.28 7.03 -6.69
CA ARG A 233 -6.28 7.11 -7.76
C ARG A 233 -7.71 6.96 -7.25
N ILE A 234 -7.98 5.94 -6.43
CA ILE A 234 -9.30 5.75 -5.80
C ILE A 234 -9.70 7.00 -5.01
N PHE A 235 -8.78 7.56 -4.23
CA PHE A 235 -9.04 8.80 -3.50
C PHE A 235 -9.36 9.96 -4.44
N SER A 236 -8.52 10.21 -5.43
CA SER A 236 -8.65 11.34 -6.37
C SER A 236 -9.92 11.25 -7.23
N ASP A 237 -10.25 10.06 -7.74
CA ASP A 237 -11.43 9.85 -8.55
C ASP A 237 -12.71 10.06 -7.71
N ILE A 238 -12.78 9.50 -6.49
CA ILE A 238 -13.92 9.73 -5.59
C ILE A 238 -14.01 11.22 -5.21
N LYS A 239 -12.90 11.89 -4.91
CA LYS A 239 -12.91 13.34 -4.64
C LYS A 239 -13.42 14.15 -5.82
N CYS A 240 -13.01 13.79 -7.03
CA CYS A 240 -13.40 14.49 -8.26
C CYS A 240 -14.89 14.30 -8.58
N TYR A 241 -15.34 13.05 -8.66
CA TYR A 241 -16.69 12.71 -9.13
C TYR A 241 -17.76 12.80 -8.04
N CYS A 242 -17.45 12.35 -6.82
CA CYS A 242 -18.44 12.28 -5.74
C CYS A 242 -18.42 13.52 -4.84
N GLN A 243 -17.30 14.25 -4.81
CA GLN A 243 -17.09 15.49 -4.03
C GLN A 243 -17.53 15.36 -2.54
N PRO A 244 -17.13 14.30 -1.81
CA PRO A 244 -17.43 14.21 -0.39
C PRO A 244 -16.70 15.32 0.39
N GLU A 245 -17.29 15.77 1.49
CA GLU A 245 -16.67 16.75 2.39
C GLU A 245 -15.43 16.16 3.08
N LYS A 246 -15.51 14.88 3.47
CA LYS A 246 -14.42 14.11 4.07
C LYS A 246 -14.25 12.80 3.34
N LEU A 247 -13.02 12.37 3.08
CA LEU A 247 -12.70 11.09 2.47
C LEU A 247 -11.46 10.46 3.09
N SER A 248 -11.54 9.15 3.31
CA SER A 248 -10.46 8.28 3.71
C SER A 248 -10.55 7.00 2.90
N VAL A 249 -9.45 6.61 2.28
CA VAL A 249 -9.30 5.37 1.51
C VAL A 249 -8.13 4.60 2.08
N PHE A 250 -8.38 3.36 2.49
CA PHE A 250 -7.38 2.45 3.01
C PHE A 250 -7.45 1.12 2.27
N ALA A 251 -6.37 0.70 1.62
CA ALA A 251 -6.29 -0.63 1.05
C ALA A 251 -5.32 -1.51 1.84
N ARG A 252 -5.68 -2.79 1.96
CA ARG A 252 -4.88 -3.83 2.61
C ARG A 252 -4.59 -4.94 1.60
N TYR A 253 -3.39 -4.94 1.03
CA TYR A 253 -2.99 -5.91 0.02
C TYR A 253 -2.41 -7.18 0.64
N THR A 254 -2.51 -8.29 -0.07
CA THR A 254 -1.84 -9.53 0.29
C THR A 254 -0.33 -9.42 0.08
N ARG A 255 0.45 -10.11 0.91
CA ARG A 255 1.92 -10.08 0.79
C ARG A 255 2.45 -10.66 -0.53
N ARG A 256 3.60 -10.16 -0.97
CA ARG A 256 4.47 -10.79 -1.98
C ARG A 256 5.87 -10.92 -1.43
N GLY A 257 6.39 -12.14 -1.46
CA GLY A 257 7.76 -12.41 -1.01
C GLY A 257 8.06 -11.95 0.42
N GLY A 258 7.09 -12.10 1.33
CA GLY A 258 7.27 -11.80 2.76
C GLY A 258 6.88 -10.38 3.19
N LEU A 259 6.53 -9.49 2.25
CA LEU A 259 6.10 -8.12 2.54
C LEU A 259 4.70 -7.82 2.00
N ASP A 260 3.85 -7.16 2.79
CA ASP A 260 2.63 -6.51 2.31
C ASP A 260 2.76 -4.99 2.31
N ILE A 261 1.87 -4.33 1.55
CA ILE A 261 1.76 -2.86 1.43
C ILE A 261 0.31 -2.50 1.69
N ASN A 262 0.09 -1.50 2.53
CA ASN A 262 -1.24 -1.07 2.95
C ASN A 262 -1.32 0.46 2.88
N PRO A 263 -1.58 1.03 1.70
CA PRO A 263 -1.64 2.47 1.53
C PRO A 263 -2.90 3.06 2.14
N PHE A 264 -2.73 4.11 2.93
CA PHE A 264 -3.75 4.92 3.58
C PHE A 264 -3.67 6.36 3.08
N ARG A 265 -4.80 6.92 2.63
CA ARG A 265 -4.93 8.31 2.16
C ARG A 265 -6.20 8.93 2.73
N SER A 266 -6.10 10.07 3.39
CA SER A 266 -7.23 10.73 4.06
C SER A 266 -7.06 12.24 4.16
N ASP A 267 -8.16 12.99 4.05
CA ASP A 267 -8.20 14.45 4.26
C ASP A 267 -8.69 14.87 5.65
N PHE A 268 -9.11 13.92 6.50
CA PHE A 268 -9.75 14.25 7.79
C PHE A 268 -9.30 13.40 8.98
N GLU A 269 -8.70 12.23 8.76
CA GLU A 269 -8.22 11.34 9.82
C GLU A 269 -6.78 10.91 9.55
N THR A 270 -6.04 10.60 10.62
CA THR A 270 -4.60 10.35 10.55
C THR A 270 -4.24 8.87 10.60
N THR A 271 -5.19 7.98 10.86
CA THR A 271 -4.96 6.54 10.97
C THR A 271 -6.22 5.74 10.66
N ALA A 272 -6.04 4.57 10.06
CA ALA A 272 -7.09 3.57 9.91
C ALA A 272 -6.97 2.51 11.03
N ALA A 273 -8.02 2.35 11.83
CA ALA A 273 -8.09 1.37 12.91
C ALA A 273 -8.45 -0.05 12.40
N VAL A 274 -7.68 -0.58 11.47
CA VAL A 274 -7.85 -1.94 10.93
C VAL A 274 -6.50 -2.65 10.89
N GLY A 275 -6.36 -3.73 11.66
CA GLY A 275 -5.20 -4.60 11.68
C GLY A 275 -5.11 -5.52 10.45
N ARG A 276 -4.37 -6.62 10.58
CA ARG A 276 -4.16 -7.58 9.49
C ARG A 276 -5.46 -8.31 9.14
N LEU A 277 -5.79 -8.42 7.85
CA LEU A 277 -6.95 -9.17 7.36
C LEU A 277 -6.61 -10.63 7.06
N VAL A 278 -7.64 -11.47 6.90
CA VAL A 278 -7.52 -12.93 6.74
C VAL A 278 -6.67 -13.41 5.55
N ARG A 279 -6.56 -12.62 4.47
CA ARG A 279 -5.80 -12.98 3.26
C ARG A 279 -4.34 -12.48 3.26
N GLN A 280 -3.93 -11.69 4.25
CA GLN A 280 -2.66 -10.97 4.23
C GLN A 280 -1.45 -11.81 4.62
#